data_AF-A0A4V2PDV9-F1
#
_entry.id   AF-A0A4V2PDV9-F1
#
_cell.length_a   1.000
_cell.length_b   1.000
_cell.length_c   1.000
_cell.angle_alpha   90.00
_cell.angle_beta   90.00
_cell.angle_gamma   90.00
#
_symmetry.space_group_name_H-M   'P 1'
#
loop_
_entity.id
_entity.type
_entity.pdbx_description
1 polymer ?
#
loop_
_entity_poly.entity_id
_entity_poly.type
_entity_poly.pdbx_seq_one_letter_code
_entity_poly.pdbx_strand_id
1 'polypeptide(L)'
;MKEFLKNLKLFFKGALLDSATDKLEYKAKVLNDNLLTVVLSHRLGIPNPVHYYLVELLPHIAVEIKGWERRMADRKSVISRALGEVGEP
;
A
#
# COMPACT_ATOMS: atom_id res chain seq x y z
N MET A 1 31.44 -3.73 35.10
CA MET A 1 31.04 -5.08 34.62
C MET A 1 29.53 -5.35 34.67
N LYS A 2 28.82 -5.10 35.78
CA LYS A 2 27.36 -5.36 35.89
C LYS A 2 26.52 -4.63 34.83
N GLU A 3 26.90 -3.40 34.53
CA GLU A 3 26.23 -2.54 33.56
C GLU A 3 26.43 -3.01 32.10
N PHE A 4 27.62 -3.51 31.79
CA PHE A 4 27.92 -4.13 30.50
C PHE A 4 27.08 -5.39 30.26
N LEU A 5 26.99 -6.28 31.26
CA LEU A 5 26.15 -7.49 31.19
C LEU A 5 24.66 -7.16 31.03
N LYS A 6 24.19 -6.09 31.70
CA LYS A 6 22.82 -5.59 31.54
C LYS A 6 22.56 -5.10 30.11
N ASN A 7 23.49 -4.33 29.55
CA ASN A 7 23.38 -3.80 28.19
C ASN A 7 23.47 -4.92 27.14
N LEU A 8 24.32 -5.92 27.36
CA LEU A 8 24.42 -7.10 26.50
C LEU A 8 23.12 -7.90 26.50
N LYS A 9 22.53 -8.12 27.69
CA LYS A 9 21.23 -8.80 27.82
C LYS A 9 20.09 -8.03 27.15
N LEU A 10 20.08 -6.69 27.27
CA LEU A 10 19.11 -5.82 26.60
C LEU A 10 19.27 -5.87 25.08
N PHE A 11 20.51 -5.88 24.58
CA PHE A 11 20.81 -6.02 23.15
C PHE A 11 20.26 -7.33 22.59
N PHE A 12 20.56 -8.47 23.22
CA PHE A 12 20.03 -9.76 22.76
C PHE A 12 18.51 -9.86 22.89
N LYS A 13 17.91 -9.23 23.90
CA LYS A 13 16.44 -9.15 24.02
C LYS A 13 15.82 -8.36 22.86
N GLY A 14 16.39 -7.21 22.48
CA GLY A 14 15.93 -6.43 21.33
C GLY A 14 16.20 -7.13 19.99
N ALA A 15 17.33 -7.82 19.87
CA ALA A 15 17.72 -8.52 18.64
C ALA A 15 16.92 -9.81 18.38
N LEU A 16 16.50 -10.53 19.43
CA LEU A 16 15.88 -11.85 19.30
C LEU A 16 14.40 -11.92 19.70
N LEU A 17 13.93 -11.09 20.64
CA LEU A 17 12.61 -11.23 21.26
C LEU A 17 11.65 -10.08 20.97
N ASP A 18 12.16 -8.86 20.79
CA ASP A 18 11.35 -7.68 20.53
C ASP A 18 11.74 -7.05 19.19
N SER A 19 11.48 -7.81 18.12
CA SER A 19 11.64 -7.36 16.74
C SER A 19 10.74 -6.14 16.51
N ALA A 20 11.32 -4.95 16.58
CA ALA A 20 10.65 -3.71 16.21
C ALA A 20 10.11 -3.78 14.77
N THR A 21 10.78 -4.57 13.92
CA THR A 21 10.39 -4.88 12.54
C THR A 21 9.06 -5.63 12.46
N ASP A 22 8.80 -6.63 13.30
CA ASP A 22 7.53 -7.38 13.25
C ASP A 22 6.33 -6.49 13.58
N LYS A 23 6.50 -5.59 14.57
CA LYS A 23 5.47 -4.60 14.93
C LYS A 23 5.23 -3.59 13.82
N LEU A 24 6.29 -3.18 13.11
CA LEU A 24 6.19 -2.28 11.96
C LEU A 24 5.48 -2.96 10.80
N GLU A 25 5.84 -4.22 10.50
CA GLU A 25 5.22 -5.00 9.43
C GLU A 25 3.74 -5.24 9.71
N TYR A 26 3.38 -5.58 10.96
CA TYR A 26 1.99 -5.70 11.37
C TYR A 26 1.22 -4.39 11.16
N LYS A 27 1.79 -3.24 11.58
CA LYS A 27 1.18 -1.92 11.36
C LYS A 27 1.00 -1.61 9.88
N ALA A 28 2.01 -1.92 9.05
CA ALA A 28 1.95 -1.73 7.61
C ALA A 28 0.83 -2.60 6.99
N LYS A 29 0.70 -3.85 7.43
CA LYS A 29 -0.35 -4.75 6.99
C LYS A 29 -1.75 -4.25 7.36
N VAL A 30 -1.95 -3.84 8.62
CA VAL A 30 -3.22 -3.24 9.09
C VAL A 30 -3.56 -1.97 8.30
N LEU A 31 -2.58 -1.11 8.04
CA LEU A 31 -2.78 0.09 7.23
C LEU A 31 -3.22 -0.27 5.81
N ASN A 32 -2.59 -1.28 5.21
CA ASN A 32 -2.94 -1.76 3.87
C ASN A 32 -4.35 -2.38 3.84
N ASP A 33 -4.73 -3.16 4.85
CA ASP A 33 -6.06 -3.75 4.96
C ASP A 33 -7.15 -2.68 5.12
N ASN A 34 -6.88 -1.63 5.90
CA ASN A 34 -7.76 -0.47 6.03
C ASN A 34 -7.91 0.27 4.70
N LEU A 35 -6.81 0.48 3.96
CA LEU A 35 -6.83 1.08 2.64
C LEU A 35 -7.69 0.26 1.67
N LEU A 36 -7.46 -1.06 1.60
CA LEU A 36 -8.25 -1.96 0.76
C LEU A 36 -9.74 -1.93 1.14
N THR A 37 -10.05 -1.87 2.43
CA THR A 37 -11.43 -1.76 2.92
C THR A 37 -12.09 -0.48 2.44
N VAL A 38 -11.39 0.67 2.47
CA VAL A 38 -11.93 1.94 1.97
C VAL A 38 -12.10 1.92 0.46
N VAL A 39 -11.12 1.41 -0.29
CA VAL A 39 -11.18 1.32 -1.76
C VAL A 39 -12.30 0.39 -2.23
N LEU A 40 -12.48 -0.74 -1.55
CA LEU A 40 -13.48 -1.76 -1.89
C LEU A 40 -14.80 -1.60 -1.14
N SER A 41 -14.93 -0.57 -0.30
CA SER A 41 -16.12 -0.28 0.52
C SER A 41 -17.42 -0.38 -0.25
N HIS A 42 -17.47 0.20 -1.46
CA HIS A 42 -18.63 0.14 -2.35
C HIS A 42 -19.03 -1.30 -2.71
N ARG A 43 -18.05 -2.17 -2.97
CA ARG A 43 -18.30 -3.58 -3.30
C ARG A 43 -18.68 -4.41 -2.07
N LEU A 44 -18.23 -4.00 -0.89
CA LEU A 44 -18.59 -4.60 0.39
C LEU A 44 -19.94 -4.10 0.93
N GLY A 45 -20.59 -3.14 0.26
CA GLY A 45 -21.82 -2.52 0.74
C GLY A 45 -21.63 -1.57 1.94
N ILE A 46 -20.38 -1.20 2.25
CA ILE A 46 -20.05 -0.25 3.31
C ILE A 46 -20.19 1.17 2.71
N PRO A 47 -21.00 2.05 3.32
CA PRO A 47 -21.15 3.41 2.82
C PRO A 47 -19.82 4.16 2.96
N ASN A 48 -19.36 4.76 1.86
CA ASN A 48 -18.13 5.55 1.82
C ASN A 48 -18.47 7.04 1.66
N PRO A 49 -18.12 7.89 2.64
CA PRO A 49 -18.44 9.32 2.60
C PRO A 49 -17.82 10.03 1.39
N VAL A 50 -16.66 9.56 0.90
CA VAL A 50 -15.99 10.14 -0.27
C VAL A 50 -16.81 9.92 -1.54
N HIS A 51 -17.57 8.84 -1.63
CA HIS A 51 -18.35 8.51 -2.82
C HIS A 51 -19.49 9.51 -3.06
N TYR A 52 -20.07 10.05 -1.99
CA TYR A 52 -21.10 11.08 -2.08
C TYR A 52 -20.56 12.37 -2.73
N TYR A 53 -19.38 12.82 -2.31
CA TYR A 53 -18.72 13.99 -2.90
C TYR A 53 -18.18 13.75 -4.31
N LEU A 54 -17.90 12.49 -4.66
CA LEU A 54 -17.40 12.15 -5.98
C LEU A 54 -18.42 12.45 -7.08
N VAL A 55 -19.72 12.34 -6.79
CA VAL A 55 -20.80 12.63 -7.74
C VAL A 55 -20.78 14.10 -8.18
N GLU A 56 -20.51 15.02 -7.26
CA GLU A 56 -20.39 16.45 -7.55
C GLU A 56 -19.16 16.76 -8.41
N LEU A 57 -18.10 15.97 -8.27
CA LEU A 57 -16.87 16.11 -9.04
C LEU A 57 -16.93 15.45 -10.42
N LEU A 58 -17.91 14.56 -10.68
CA LEU A 58 -18.02 13.85 -11.95
C LEU A 58 -18.00 14.76 -13.18
N PRO A 59 -18.75 15.88 -13.25
CA PRO A 59 -18.73 16.76 -14.43
C PRO A 59 -17.33 17.34 -14.71
N HIS A 60 -16.55 17.61 -13.66
CA HIS A 60 -15.21 18.16 -13.78
C HIS A 60 -14.20 17.11 -14.20
N ILE A 61 -14.32 15.88 -13.68
CA ILE A 61 -13.42 14.76 -14.01
C ILE A 61 -13.78 14.13 -15.38
N ALA A 62 -15.04 14.22 -15.82
CA ALA A 62 -15.52 13.60 -17.06
C ALA A 62 -14.70 13.99 -18.30
N VAL A 63 -14.22 15.24 -18.35
CA VAL A 63 -13.39 15.74 -19.46
C VAL A 63 -12.04 15.00 -19.53
N GLU A 64 -11.52 14.56 -18.38
CA GLU A 64 -10.25 13.85 -18.29
C GLU A 64 -10.36 12.34 -18.53
N ILE A 65 -11.58 11.77 -18.46
CA ILE A 65 -11.81 10.32 -18.57
C ILE A 65 -11.22 9.77 -19.85
N LYS A 66 -11.45 10.40 -21.02
CA LYS A 66 -10.91 9.90 -22.30
C LYS A 66 -9.37 9.84 -22.31
N GLY A 67 -8.73 10.86 -21.75
CA GLY A 67 -7.27 10.90 -21.65
C GLY A 67 -6.75 9.83 -20.69
N TRP A 68 -7.46 9.61 -19.59
CA TRP A 68 -7.17 8.55 -18.63
C TRP A 68 -7.35 7.16 -19.25
N GLU A 69 -8.45 6.89 -19.95
CA GLU A 69 -8.73 5.61 -20.64
C GLU A 69 -7.63 5.27 -21.64
N ARG A 70 -7.16 6.25 -22.42
CA ARG A 70 -6.04 6.05 -23.33
C ARG A 70 -4.76 5.68 -22.59
N ARG A 71 -4.43 6.39 -21.50
CA ARG A 71 -3.30 6.03 -20.64
C ARG A 71 -3.44 4.64 -20.03
N MET A 72 -4.65 4.21 -19.69
CA MET A 72 -4.94 2.87 -19.18
C MET A 72 -4.68 1.81 -20.25
N ALA A 73 -5.18 2.04 -21.46
CA ALA A 73 -5.02 1.14 -22.60
C ALA A 73 -3.55 1.01 -23.03
N ASP A 74 -2.80 2.11 -22.99
CA ASP A 74 -1.38 2.14 -23.33
C ASP A 74 -0.49 1.55 -22.21
N ARG A 75 -1.06 1.16 -21.05
CA ARG A 75 -0.26 0.50 -20.02
C ARG A 75 0.16 -0.88 -20.51
N LYS A 76 1.47 -1.01 -20.75
CA LYS A 76 2.17 -2.30 -20.85
C LYS A 76 1.70 -3.24 -19.74
N SER A 77 1.21 -4.43 -20.13
CA SER A 77 0.85 -5.50 -19.20
C SER A 77 2.03 -5.78 -18.26
N VAL A 78 1.74 -6.27 -17.05
CA VAL A 78 2.77 -6.64 -16.06
C VAL A 78 3.80 -7.59 -16.70
N ILE A 79 3.33 -8.52 -17.55
CA ILE A 79 4.16 -9.45 -18.30
C ILE A 79 5.07 -8.72 -19.29
N SER A 80 4.55 -7.76 -20.05
CA SER A 80 5.36 -6.99 -21.02
C SER A 80 6.38 -6.05 -20.36
N ARG A 81 6.13 -5.62 -19.11
CA ARG A 81 7.13 -4.90 -18.30
C ARG A 81 8.21 -5.85 -17.81
N ALA A 82 7.83 -6.97 -17.21
CA ALA A 82 8.77 -7.98 -16.71
C ALA A 82 9.65 -8.55 -17.82
N LEU A 83 9.11 -8.79 -19.02
CA LEU A 83 9.89 -9.24 -20.18
C LEU A 83 10.81 -8.14 -20.75
N GLY A 84 10.42 -6.87 -20.64
CA GLY A 84 11.26 -5.75 -21.04
C GLY A 84 12.48 -5.59 -20.14
N GLU A 85 12.33 -5.77 -18.82
CA GLU A 85 13.43 -5.72 -17.85
C GLU A 85 14.42 -6.89 -17.98
N VAL A 86 13.97 -8.04 -18.51
CA VAL A 86 14.82 -9.21 -18.78
C VAL A 86 15.55 -9.11 -20.13
N GLY A 87 15.07 -8.23 -21.03
CA GLY A 87 15.59 -8.07 -22.40
C GLY A 87 16.56 -6.91 -22.61
N GLU A 88 16.85 -6.11 -21.59
CA GLU A 88 17.93 -5.11 -21.64
C GLU A 88 19.26 -5.75 -21.20
N PRO A 89 20.35 -5.62 -21.98
CA PRO A 89 21.68 -6.14 -21.61
C PRO A 89 22.30 -5.41 -20.42
#